data_AF-A0A9R0ZFZ6-F1
#
_entry.id   AF-A0A9R0ZFZ6-F1
#
_cell.length_a   1.000
_cell.length_b   1.000
_cell.length_c   1.000
_cell.angle_alpha   90.00
_cell.angle_beta   90.00
_cell.angle_gamma   90.00
#
_symmetry.space_group_name_H-M   'P 1'
#
loop_
_entity.id
_entity.type
_entity.pdbx_description
1 polymer ?
#
loop_
_entity_poly.entity_id
_entity_poly.type
_entity_poly.pdbx_seq_one_letter_code
_entity_poly.pdbx_strand_id
1 'polypeptide(L)'
;MNHADGAHTDNPVPRTVSNLLVHVLGTHVDHVHDIVTRLEMEIDNIELHIDKGGHFMRKLLLDGRRFPKMHLDLQRLLQVVSHGEQVFPRVKDRCASKSWFATEDIAALEDLIGRLRRLKENLGFITNRVTTLQASLDSWQSEQINKSLYYLSFLSIVFLPLSIVTGGKLSMLVIVVNFPFIRLFPAHG
;
A
#
# COMPACT_ATOMS: atom_id res chain seq x y z
N MET A 1 50.57 -17.70 1.60
CA MET A 1 49.45 -17.33 0.71
C MET A 1 48.52 -16.46 1.52
N ASN A 2 48.57 -15.14 1.33
CA ASN A 2 47.74 -14.18 2.03
C ASN A 2 46.47 -13.94 1.21
N HIS A 3 45.30 -14.26 1.75
CA HIS A 3 44.02 -13.81 1.20
C HIS A 3 43.16 -13.23 2.32
N ALA A 4 43.26 -11.90 2.43
CA ALA A 4 42.16 -10.98 2.72
C ALA A 4 41.17 -11.34 3.84
N ASP A 5 41.66 -11.36 5.08
CA ASP A 5 40.85 -11.03 6.25
C ASP A 5 41.05 -9.53 6.55
N GLY A 6 40.05 -8.68 6.27
CA GLY A 6 40.14 -7.26 6.68
C GLY A 6 39.31 -6.22 5.93
N ALA A 7 38.15 -6.56 5.35
CA ALA A 7 37.29 -5.57 4.68
C ALA A 7 35.86 -5.51 5.23
N HIS A 8 35.66 -5.85 6.50
CA HIS A 8 34.37 -5.69 7.18
C HIS A 8 34.58 -4.97 8.53
N THR A 9 33.91 -3.83 8.67
CA THR A 9 33.66 -3.05 9.89
C THR A 9 34.81 -2.22 10.49
N ASP A 10 35.37 -1.27 9.74
CA ASP A 10 35.97 -0.09 10.35
C ASP A 10 34.87 0.92 10.70
N ASN A 11 34.08 0.63 11.73
CA ASN A 11 33.37 1.69 12.45
C ASN A 11 34.17 1.97 13.74
N PRO A 12 35.19 2.84 13.69
CA PRO A 12 36.07 3.05 14.82
C PRO A 12 35.26 3.51 16.03
N VAL A 13 35.55 2.92 17.19
CA VAL A 13 34.89 3.27 18.46
C VAL A 13 35.05 4.77 18.72
N PRO A 14 33.95 5.51 18.98
CA PRO A 14 34.02 6.95 19.21
C PRO A 14 34.98 7.31 20.34
N ARG A 15 35.90 8.25 20.08
CA ARG A 15 36.91 8.68 21.07
C ARG A 15 36.55 10.00 21.76
N THR A 16 35.64 10.77 21.18
CA THR A 16 35.18 12.07 21.69
C THR A 16 33.65 12.15 21.69
N VAL A 17 33.10 13.11 22.43
CA VAL A 17 31.64 13.35 22.47
C VAL A 17 31.11 13.73 21.07
N SER A 18 31.88 14.46 20.28
CA SER A 18 31.53 14.83 18.90
C SER A 18 31.49 13.61 17.97
N ASN A 19 32.52 12.76 18.01
CA ASN A 19 32.54 11.48 17.30
C ASN A 19 31.35 10.59 17.71
N LEU A 20 31.01 10.56 19.01
CA LEU A 20 29.90 9.73 19.50
C LEU A 20 28.57 10.21 18.91
N LEU A 21 28.33 11.52 18.86
CA LEU A 21 27.14 12.08 18.23
C LEU A 21 27.06 11.69 16.76
N VAL A 22 28.14 11.92 16.00
CA VAL A 22 28.21 11.59 14.57
C VAL A 22 27.98 10.10 14.34
N HIS A 23 28.59 9.24 15.16
CA HIS A 23 28.46 7.79 15.07
C HIS A 23 27.03 7.30 15.36
N VAL A 24 26.36 7.84 16.39
CA VAL A 24 24.96 7.48 16.71
C VAL A 24 24.02 7.94 15.59
N LEU A 25 24.18 9.16 15.11
CA LEU A 25 23.38 9.68 13.99
C LEU A 25 23.64 8.89 12.70
N GLY A 26 24.90 8.55 12.43
CA GLY A 26 25.30 7.74 11.29
C GLY A 26 24.66 6.37 11.33
N THR A 27 24.76 5.66 12.46
CA THR A 27 24.13 4.35 12.66
C THR A 27 22.62 4.40 12.47
N HIS A 28 21.97 5.49 12.93
CA HIS A 28 20.55 5.68 12.72
C HIS A 28 20.19 5.89 11.24
N VAL A 29 20.96 6.73 10.52
CA VAL A 29 20.78 6.95 9.08
C VAL A 29 21.01 5.67 8.29
N ASP A 30 22.03 4.87 8.65
CA ASP A 30 22.30 3.57 8.05
C ASP A 30 21.13 2.60 8.26
N HIS A 31 20.60 2.55 9.48
CA HIS A 31 19.44 1.71 9.77
C HIS A 31 18.20 2.12 8.97
N VAL A 32 17.96 3.42 8.82
CA VAL A 32 16.88 3.94 7.97
C VAL A 32 17.12 3.57 6.51
N HIS A 33 18.35 3.68 6.02
CA HIS A 33 18.71 3.25 4.66
C HIS A 33 18.34 1.79 4.41
N ASP A 34 18.73 0.89 5.33
CA ASP A 34 18.40 -0.53 5.24
C ASP A 34 16.89 -0.79 5.20
N ILE A 35 16.10 -0.03 5.97
CA ILE A 35 14.64 -0.13 5.94
C ILE A 35 14.10 0.29 4.57
N VAL A 36 14.57 1.41 4.03
CA VAL A 36 14.16 1.92 2.71
C VAL A 36 14.50 0.91 1.62
N THR A 37 15.70 0.34 1.62
CA THR A 37 16.12 -0.68 0.64
C THR A 37 15.29 -1.95 0.74
N ARG A 38 14.95 -2.40 1.96
CA ARG A 38 14.04 -3.55 2.14
C ARG A 38 12.65 -3.28 1.58
N LEU A 39 12.09 -2.09 1.84
CA LEU A 39 10.79 -1.70 1.31
C LEU A 39 10.77 -1.63 -0.21
N GLU A 40 11.83 -1.12 -0.82
CA GLU A 40 11.99 -1.08 -2.27
C GLU A 40 11.97 -2.49 -2.88
N MET A 41 12.76 -3.42 -2.32
CA MET A 41 12.78 -4.82 -2.75
C MET A 41 11.42 -5.52 -2.56
N GLU A 42 10.71 -5.23 -1.47
CA GLU A 42 9.36 -5.77 -1.25
C GLU A 42 8.37 -5.28 -2.32
N ILE A 43 8.44 -4.01 -2.71
CA ILE A 43 7.55 -3.45 -3.73
C ILE A 43 7.87 -4.04 -5.10
N ASP A 44 9.15 -4.13 -5.47
CA ASP A 44 9.57 -4.76 -6.73
C ASP A 44 9.10 -6.22 -6.81
N ASN A 45 9.17 -6.94 -5.68
CA ASN A 45 8.68 -8.31 -5.59
C ASN A 45 7.15 -8.39 -5.76
N ILE A 46 6.40 -7.48 -5.13
CA ILE A 46 4.94 -7.41 -5.27
C ILE A 46 4.55 -7.09 -6.71
N GLU A 47 5.20 -6.11 -7.34
CA GLU A 47 4.97 -5.77 -8.76
C GLU A 47 5.20 -6.99 -9.66
N LEU A 48 6.31 -7.70 -9.47
CA LEU A 48 6.61 -8.92 -10.22
C LEU A 48 5.54 -10.01 -10.03
N HIS A 49 5.01 -10.17 -8.81
CA HIS A 49 3.94 -11.12 -8.53
C HIS A 49 2.60 -10.69 -9.12
N ILE A 50 2.30 -9.39 -9.22
CA ILE A 50 1.11 -8.88 -9.91
C ILE A 50 1.20 -9.19 -11.40
N ASP A 51 2.38 -8.98 -12.00
CA ASP A 51 2.61 -9.25 -13.42
C ASP A 51 2.49 -10.73 -13.76
N LYS A 52 3.04 -11.62 -12.91
CA LYS A 52 2.98 -13.07 -13.12
C LYS A 52 1.65 -13.72 -12.68
N GLY A 53 1.09 -13.25 -11.56
CA GLY A 53 -0.05 -13.87 -10.87
C GLY A 53 -1.43 -13.39 -11.34
N GLY A 54 -1.48 -12.38 -12.20
CA GLY A 54 -2.69 -11.96 -12.89
C GLY A 54 -3.86 -11.59 -11.96
N HIS A 55 -5.07 -12.07 -12.28
CA HIS A 55 -6.30 -11.76 -11.54
C HIS A 55 -6.27 -12.24 -10.07
N PHE A 56 -5.72 -13.43 -9.81
CA PHE A 56 -5.72 -14.03 -8.46
C PHE A 56 -4.89 -13.19 -7.48
N MET A 57 -3.69 -12.79 -7.88
CA MET A 57 -2.80 -12.02 -7.02
C MET A 57 -3.35 -10.61 -6.73
N ARG A 58 -3.93 -9.93 -7.73
CA ARG A 58 -4.59 -8.62 -7.55
C ARG A 58 -5.71 -8.70 -6.52
N LYS A 59 -6.55 -9.74 -6.59
CA LYS A 59 -7.64 -9.96 -5.62
C LYS A 59 -7.12 -10.22 -4.20
N LEU A 60 -6.10 -11.08 -4.06
CA LEU A 60 -5.50 -11.39 -2.75
C LEU A 60 -4.90 -10.15 -2.07
N LEU A 61 -4.27 -9.26 -2.85
CA LEU A 61 -3.68 -8.01 -2.35
C LEU A 61 -4.74 -6.99 -1.89
N LEU A 62 -5.86 -6.89 -2.61
CA LEU A 62 -7.01 -6.08 -2.22
C LEU A 62 -7.64 -6.59 -0.93
N ASP A 63 -7.91 -7.89 -0.84
CA ASP A 63 -8.54 -8.51 0.33
C ASP A 63 -7.67 -8.37 1.60
N GLY A 64 -6.35 -8.40 1.44
CA GLY A 64 -5.39 -8.28 2.55
C GLY A 64 -5.18 -6.86 3.10
N ARG A 65 -5.76 -5.81 2.47
CA ARG A 65 -5.46 -4.39 2.75
C ARG A 65 -3.96 -4.09 2.85
N ARG A 66 -3.14 -4.78 2.05
CA ARG A 66 -1.67 -4.69 2.08
C ARG A 66 -1.19 -3.30 1.69
N PHE A 67 -1.70 -2.76 0.57
CA PHE A 67 -1.32 -1.44 0.06
C PHE A 67 -1.69 -0.27 0.98
N PRO A 68 -2.92 -0.20 1.55
CA PRO A 68 -3.24 0.83 2.53
C PRO A 68 -2.34 0.84 3.77
N LYS A 69 -1.94 -0.34 4.27
CA LYS A 69 -0.99 -0.46 5.40
C LYS A 69 0.40 0.03 5.01
N MET A 70 0.90 -0.45 3.87
CA MET A 70 2.21 -0.05 3.34
C MET A 70 2.29 1.46 3.07
N HIS A 71 1.25 2.06 2.50
CA HIS A 71 1.15 3.50 2.29
C HIS A 71 1.22 4.28 3.62
N LEU A 72 0.49 3.83 4.66
CA LEU A 72 0.53 4.46 5.97
C LEU A 72 1.93 4.37 6.62
N ASP A 73 2.58 3.22 6.54
CA ASP A 73 3.90 3.02 7.14
C ASP A 73 4.98 3.82 6.39
N LEU A 74 4.91 3.90 5.07
CA LEU A 74 5.76 4.78 4.25
C LEU A 74 5.54 6.26 4.59
N GLN A 75 4.30 6.71 4.77
CA GLN A 75 4.00 8.06 5.19
C GLN A 75 4.59 8.39 6.57
N ARG A 76 4.48 7.47 7.53
CA ARG A 76 5.09 7.62 8.87
C ARG A 76 6.60 7.71 8.79
N LEU A 77 7.24 6.84 8.00
CA LEU A 77 8.69 6.86 7.81
C LEU A 77 9.13 8.17 7.15
N LEU A 78 8.40 8.64 6.14
CA LEU A 78 8.68 9.89 5.45
C LEU A 78 8.57 11.09 6.38
N GLN A 79 7.59 11.08 7.29
CA GLN A 79 7.44 12.12 8.31
C GLN A 79 8.66 12.15 9.25
N VAL A 80 9.12 10.99 9.73
CA VAL A 80 10.29 10.88 10.62
C VAL A 80 11.56 11.36 9.92
N VAL A 81 11.79 10.90 8.69
CA VAL A 81 12.96 11.30 7.88
C VAL A 81 12.91 12.80 7.55
N SER A 82 11.73 13.32 7.18
CA SER A 82 11.56 14.75 6.91
C SER A 82 11.78 15.60 8.16
N HIS A 83 11.45 15.10 9.34
CA HIS A 83 11.75 15.78 10.59
C HIS A 83 13.26 15.80 10.86
N GLY A 84 13.93 14.65 10.68
CA GLY A 84 15.39 14.55 10.79
C GLY A 84 16.12 15.53 9.86
N GLU A 85 15.67 15.65 8.61
CA GLU A 85 16.24 16.58 7.62
C GLU A 85 16.14 18.05 8.04
N GLN A 86 15.13 18.43 8.83
CA GLN A 86 14.99 19.78 9.38
C GLN A 86 15.83 19.98 10.65
N VAL A 87 15.99 18.94 11.46
CA VAL A 87 16.66 19.01 12.77
C VAL A 87 18.18 18.93 12.61
N PHE A 88 18.69 18.07 11.75
CA PHE A 88 20.13 17.80 11.64
C PHE A 88 20.94 19.05 11.24
N PRO A 89 20.50 19.90 10.28
CA PRO A 89 21.18 21.16 9.98
C PRO A 89 21.23 22.10 11.20
N ARG A 90 20.14 22.17 11.96
CA ARG A 90 20.09 23.00 13.19
C ARG A 90 21.04 22.48 14.25
N VAL A 91 21.15 21.16 14.41
CA VAL A 91 22.12 20.52 15.32
C VAL A 91 23.54 20.86 14.89
N LYS A 92 23.84 20.75 13.58
CA LYS A 92 25.14 21.12 13.01
C LYS A 92 25.51 22.57 13.33
N ASP A 93 24.60 23.51 13.08
CA ASP A 93 24.85 24.93 13.32
C ASP A 93 25.11 25.23 14.81
N ARG A 94 24.38 24.56 15.71
CA ARG A 94 24.62 24.67 17.16
C ARG A 94 25.96 24.05 17.56
N CYS A 95 26.34 22.92 16.97
CA CYS A 95 27.61 22.24 17.26
C CYS A 95 28.81 23.05 16.73
N ALA A 96 28.70 23.67 15.56
CA ALA A 96 29.75 24.51 14.97
C ALA A 96 30.15 25.70 15.86
N SER A 97 29.24 26.18 16.72
CA SER A 97 29.53 27.26 17.67
C SER A 97 30.27 26.82 18.94
N LYS A 98 30.54 25.52 19.12
CA LYS A 98 31.09 24.95 20.36
C LYS A 98 32.53 24.47 20.15
N SER A 99 33.37 24.74 21.14
CA SER A 99 34.81 24.39 21.12
C SER A 99 35.11 22.89 21.23
N TRP A 100 34.14 22.08 21.68
CA TRP A 100 34.30 20.63 21.82
C TRP A 100 33.96 19.83 20.55
N PHE A 101 33.56 20.51 19.48
CA PHE A 101 33.16 19.87 18.23
C PHE A 101 34.21 20.13 17.15
N ALA A 102 34.89 19.07 16.70
CA ALA A 102 35.97 19.19 15.73
C ALA A 102 35.42 19.53 14.34
N THR A 103 36.18 20.27 13.54
CA THR A 103 35.79 20.63 12.15
C THR A 103 35.54 19.39 11.28
N GLU A 104 36.29 18.31 11.53
CA GLU A 104 36.12 17.02 10.85
C GLU A 104 34.74 16.40 11.16
N ASP A 105 34.29 16.47 12.42
CA ASP A 105 32.96 15.99 12.83
C ASP A 105 31.83 16.85 12.22
N ILE A 106 32.07 18.15 11.99
CA ILE A 106 31.11 19.03 11.30
C ILE A 106 30.94 18.58 9.85
N ALA A 107 32.06 18.28 9.18
CA ALA A 107 32.02 17.78 7.80
C ALA A 107 31.32 16.42 7.71
N ALA A 108 31.59 15.51 8.65
CA ALA A 108 30.90 14.23 8.73
C ALA A 108 29.39 14.39 8.95
N LEU A 109 28.98 15.32 9.81
CA LEU A 109 27.56 15.62 10.03
C LEU A 109 26.89 16.23 8.78
N GLU A 110 27.60 17.05 8.00
CA GLU A 110 27.10 17.57 6.72
C GLU A 110 26.87 16.44 5.70
N ASP A 111 27.78 15.46 5.62
CA ASP A 111 27.58 14.30 4.76
C ASP A 111 26.35 13.48 5.20
N LEU A 112 26.18 13.25 6.51
CA LEU A 112 24.98 12.58 7.05
C LEU A 112 23.68 13.33 6.69
N ILE A 113 23.67 14.66 6.72
CA ILE A 113 22.54 15.47 6.25
C ILE A 113 22.28 15.23 4.75
N GLY A 114 23.32 15.21 3.94
CA GLY A 114 23.22 14.91 2.51
C GLY A 114 22.66 13.51 2.24
N ARG A 115 23.13 12.50 2.98
CA ARG A 115 22.61 11.13 2.92
C ARG A 115 21.14 11.05 3.32
N LEU A 116 20.74 11.73 4.39
CA LEU A 116 19.35 11.77 4.86
C LEU A 116 18.41 12.44 3.83
N ARG A 117 18.86 13.49 3.14
CA ARG A 117 18.10 14.12 2.05
C ARG A 117 17.84 13.16 0.89
N ARG A 118 18.88 12.44 0.43
CA ARG A 118 18.74 11.43 -0.62
C ARG A 118 17.78 10.30 -0.20
N LEU A 119 17.86 9.86 1.06
CA LEU A 119 16.92 8.86 1.60
C LEU A 119 15.47 9.35 1.56
N LYS A 120 15.23 10.61 1.92
CA LYS A 120 13.90 11.24 1.86
C LYS A 120 13.34 11.24 0.43
N GLU A 121 14.18 11.60 -0.55
CA GLU A 121 13.80 11.62 -1.96
C GLU A 121 13.45 10.21 -2.45
N ASN A 122 14.32 9.23 -2.19
CA ASN A 122 14.08 7.81 -2.51
C ASN A 122 12.76 7.31 -1.91
N LEU A 123 12.52 7.61 -0.64
CA LEU A 123 11.28 7.24 0.03
C LEU A 123 10.04 7.93 -0.56
N GLY A 124 10.19 9.18 -1.02
CA GLY A 124 9.16 9.89 -1.79
C GLY A 124 8.81 9.18 -3.10
N PHE A 125 9.82 8.72 -3.85
CA PHE A 125 9.61 7.94 -5.08
C PHE A 125 8.90 6.63 -4.80
N ILE A 126 9.32 5.90 -3.76
CA ILE A 126 8.69 4.65 -3.32
C ILE A 126 7.22 4.87 -2.95
N THR A 127 6.94 5.93 -2.19
CA THR A 127 5.57 6.30 -1.80
C THR A 127 4.70 6.55 -3.04
N ASN A 128 5.21 7.28 -4.03
CA ASN A 128 4.48 7.55 -5.27
C ASN A 128 4.20 6.26 -6.08
N ARG A 129 5.16 5.33 -6.13
CA ARG A 129 4.96 4.01 -6.75
C ARG A 129 3.83 3.25 -6.07
N VAL A 130 3.85 3.17 -4.73
CA VAL A 130 2.80 2.51 -3.94
C VAL A 130 1.42 3.12 -4.19
N THR A 131 1.32 4.46 -4.22
CA THR A 131 0.06 5.16 -4.52
C THR A 131 -0.46 4.83 -5.92
N THR A 132 0.44 4.76 -6.90
CA THR A 132 0.09 4.42 -8.30
C THR A 132 -0.40 2.98 -8.41
N LEU A 133 0.29 2.04 -7.75
CA LEU A 133 -0.14 0.63 -7.70
C LEU A 133 -1.49 0.47 -7.00
N GLN A 134 -1.70 1.19 -5.90
CA GLN A 134 -2.99 1.17 -5.19
C GLN A 134 -4.11 1.66 -6.10
N ALA A 135 -3.93 2.79 -6.81
CA ALA A 135 -4.91 3.31 -7.75
C ALA A 135 -5.20 2.33 -8.91
N SER A 136 -4.16 1.63 -9.42
CA SER A 136 -4.32 0.61 -10.45
C SER A 136 -5.18 -0.57 -9.96
N LEU A 137 -4.96 -1.05 -8.73
CA LEU A 137 -5.74 -2.12 -8.12
C LEU A 137 -7.20 -1.70 -7.90
N ASP A 138 -7.43 -0.48 -7.41
CA ASP A 138 -8.77 0.06 -7.18
C ASP A 138 -9.56 0.20 -8.50
N SER A 139 -8.90 0.69 -9.56
CA SER A 139 -9.47 0.77 -10.91
C SER A 139 -9.87 -0.61 -11.44
N TRP A 140 -8.99 -1.60 -11.29
CA TRP A 140 -9.25 -2.98 -11.69
C TRP A 140 -10.42 -3.60 -10.92
N GLN A 141 -10.51 -3.35 -9.60
CA GLN A 141 -11.64 -3.82 -8.79
C GLN A 141 -12.97 -3.24 -9.29
N SER A 142 -12.99 -1.94 -9.59
CA SER A 142 -14.16 -1.26 -10.14
C SER A 142 -14.59 -1.87 -11.48
N GLU A 143 -13.64 -2.21 -12.35
CA GLU A 143 -13.92 -2.88 -13.63
C GLU A 143 -14.59 -4.25 -13.42
N GLN A 144 -14.10 -5.06 -12.47
CA GLN A 144 -14.72 -6.37 -12.18
C GLN A 144 -16.14 -6.24 -11.64
N ILE A 145 -16.38 -5.27 -10.75
CA ILE A 145 -17.73 -4.98 -10.22
C ILE A 145 -18.65 -4.56 -11.35
N ASN A 146 -18.19 -3.65 -12.21
CA ASN A 146 -18.98 -3.14 -13.32
C ASN A 146 -19.33 -4.26 -14.32
N LYS A 147 -18.38 -5.14 -14.65
CA LYS A 147 -18.62 -6.32 -15.49
C LYS A 147 -19.67 -7.26 -14.89
N SER A 148 -19.61 -7.52 -13.58
CA SER A 148 -20.63 -8.31 -12.90
C SER A 148 -22.01 -7.66 -12.96
N LEU A 149 -22.08 -6.33 -12.81
CA LEU A 149 -23.33 -5.58 -12.92
C LEU A 149 -23.94 -5.68 -14.32
N TYR A 150 -23.12 -5.61 -15.37
CA TYR A 150 -23.59 -5.80 -16.75
C TYR A 150 -24.23 -7.18 -16.95
N TYR A 151 -23.60 -8.25 -16.47
CA TYR A 151 -24.19 -9.60 -16.59
C TYR A 151 -25.50 -9.73 -15.82
N LEU A 152 -25.57 -9.22 -14.60
CA LEU A 152 -26.81 -9.22 -13.80
C LEU A 152 -27.91 -8.39 -14.47
N SER A 153 -27.57 -7.24 -15.07
CA SER A 153 -28.53 -6.40 -15.79
C SER A 153 -29.06 -7.12 -17.02
N PHE A 154 -28.21 -7.76 -17.80
CA PHE A 154 -28.62 -8.59 -18.94
C PHE A 154 -29.51 -9.76 -18.50
N LEU A 155 -29.12 -10.46 -17.43
CA LEU A 155 -29.91 -11.54 -16.86
C LEU A 155 -31.30 -11.04 -16.45
N SER A 156 -31.37 -9.89 -15.77
CA SER A 156 -32.63 -9.24 -15.42
C SER A 156 -33.48 -8.95 -16.66
N ILE A 157 -32.92 -8.33 -17.71
CA ILE A 157 -33.64 -8.01 -18.95
C ILE A 157 -34.27 -9.26 -19.59
N VAL A 158 -33.59 -10.41 -19.55
CA VAL A 158 -34.10 -11.68 -20.10
C VAL A 158 -35.11 -12.34 -19.16
N PHE A 159 -34.80 -12.42 -17.87
CA PHE A 159 -35.59 -13.20 -16.92
C PHE A 159 -36.79 -12.47 -16.33
N LEU A 160 -36.79 -11.13 -16.27
CA LEU A 160 -37.95 -10.36 -15.81
C LEU A 160 -39.20 -10.60 -16.68
N PRO A 161 -39.16 -10.45 -18.02
CA PRO A 161 -40.32 -10.71 -18.86
C PRO A 161 -40.71 -12.20 -18.86
N LEU A 162 -39.75 -13.11 -18.86
CA LEU A 162 -40.02 -14.56 -18.72
C LEU A 162 -40.73 -14.88 -17.40
N SER A 163 -40.33 -14.26 -16.30
CA SER A 163 -40.96 -14.44 -14.98
C SER A 163 -42.37 -13.89 -14.96
N ILE A 164 -42.63 -12.75 -15.61
CA ILE A 164 -43.98 -12.20 -15.75
C ILE A 164 -44.86 -13.11 -16.60
N VAL A 165 -44.37 -13.63 -17.74
CA VAL A 165 -45.13 -14.52 -18.61
C VAL A 165 -45.41 -15.85 -17.92
N THR A 166 -44.42 -16.43 -17.27
CA THR A 166 -44.53 -17.77 -16.66
C THR A 166 -45.28 -17.71 -15.33
N GLY A 167 -44.96 -16.75 -14.46
CA GLY A 167 -45.66 -16.53 -13.19
C GLY A 167 -47.08 -15.99 -13.39
N GLY A 168 -47.29 -15.10 -14.36
CA GLY A 168 -48.61 -14.60 -14.73
C GLY A 168 -49.51 -15.70 -15.32
N LYS A 169 -49.00 -16.52 -16.24
CA LYS A 169 -49.78 -17.64 -16.80
C LYS A 169 -50.01 -18.76 -15.79
N LEU A 170 -49.04 -19.11 -14.94
CA LEU A 170 -49.21 -20.17 -13.94
C LEU A 170 -50.15 -19.73 -12.81
N SER A 171 -50.05 -18.47 -12.36
CA SER A 171 -50.99 -17.88 -11.41
C SER A 171 -52.40 -17.76 -12.01
N MET A 172 -52.51 -17.32 -13.26
CA MET A 172 -53.80 -17.25 -13.96
C MET A 172 -54.40 -18.64 -14.24
N LEU A 173 -53.59 -19.65 -14.54
CA LEU A 173 -54.05 -21.05 -14.70
C LEU A 173 -54.49 -21.66 -13.37
N VAL A 174 -53.78 -21.40 -12.26
CA VAL A 174 -54.22 -21.83 -10.92
C VAL A 174 -55.53 -21.17 -10.52
N ILE A 175 -55.71 -19.89 -10.85
CA ILE A 175 -56.98 -19.18 -10.63
C ILE A 175 -58.08 -19.77 -11.51
N VAL A 176 -57.85 -19.96 -12.81
CA VAL A 176 -58.86 -20.47 -13.77
C VAL A 176 -59.22 -21.95 -13.52
N VAL A 177 -58.25 -22.81 -13.15
CA VAL A 177 -58.49 -24.23 -12.86
C VAL A 177 -59.18 -24.45 -11.50
N ASN A 178 -59.00 -23.54 -10.53
CA ASN A 178 -59.83 -23.54 -9.30
C ASN A 178 -61.20 -22.85 -9.46
N PHE A 179 -61.51 -22.27 -10.63
CA PHE A 179 -62.75 -21.51 -10.86
C PHE A 179 -63.88 -22.20 -11.65
N PRO A 180 -64.05 -23.54 -11.67
CA PRO A 180 -65.32 -24.11 -12.10
C PRO A 180 -65.89 -25.06 -11.03
N PHE A 181 -66.39 -24.54 -9.89
CA PHE A 181 -67.31 -25.36 -9.07
C PHE A 181 -68.34 -24.60 -8.22
N ILE A 182 -68.48 -23.27 -8.33
CA ILE A 182 -69.42 -22.54 -7.46
C ILE A 182 -70.48 -21.82 -8.30
N ARG A 183 -71.69 -22.41 -8.22
CA ARG A 183 -73.03 -21.91 -8.57
C ARG A 183 -73.58 -22.22 -9.96
N LEU A 184 -74.07 -23.46 -10.08
CA LEU A 184 -75.32 -23.71 -10.81
C LEU A 184 -76.35 -24.29 -9.81
N PHE A 185 -77.58 -23.75 -9.87
CA PHE A 185 -78.84 -24.21 -9.24
C PHE A 185 -79.20 -23.76 -7.80
N PRO A 186 -80.52 -23.61 -7.50
CA PRO A 186 -81.11 -22.40 -6.91
C PRO A 186 -81.83 -22.74 -5.59
N ALA A 187 -82.34 -21.74 -4.87
CA ALA A 187 -83.29 -22.00 -3.80
C ALA A 187 -84.33 -20.87 -3.73
N HIS A 188 -85.52 -21.23 -4.20
CA HIS A 188 -86.79 -20.61 -3.84
C HIS A 188 -87.09 -20.80 -2.35
N GLY A 189 -87.88 -19.87 -1.80
CA GLY A 189 -88.86 -20.15 -0.74
C GLY A 189 -88.37 -19.94 0.68
#